data_AF-A0A2H1WNV9-F1
#
_entry.id   AF-A0A2H1WNV9-F1
#
_cell.length_a   1.000
_cell.length_b   1.000
_cell.length_c   1.000
_cell.angle_alpha   90.00
_cell.angle_beta   90.00
_cell.angle_gamma   90.00
#
_symmetry.space_group_name_H-M   'P 1'
#
loop_
_entity.id
_entity.type
_entity.pdbx_description
1 polymer ?
#
loop_
_entity_poly.entity_id
_entity_poly.type
_entity_poly.pdbx_seq_one_letter_code
_entity_poly.pdbx_strand_id
1 'polypeptide(L)'
;IFLFTVLKLTCGEETPYTLVSRIGWRAREAIQTQPLKLPVQIVVVHNTATSPCLDQESCSSMMRKIQRHHMDVKGWWDIGY
;
A
#
# COMPACT_ATOMS: atom_id res chain seq x y z
N ILE A 1 -21.32 -7.19 -10.86
CA ILE A 1 -21.09 -8.36 -10.00
C ILE A 1 -19.79 -8.10 -9.23
N PHE A 2 -19.91 -7.64 -7.98
CA PHE A 2 -18.74 -7.53 -7.10
C PHE A 2 -18.49 -8.93 -6.53
N LEU A 3 -17.48 -9.62 -7.06
CA LEU A 3 -17.04 -10.90 -6.53
C LEU A 3 -16.32 -10.61 -5.21
N PHE A 4 -16.95 -10.89 -4.07
CA PHE A 4 -16.29 -10.84 -2.77
C PHE A 4 -15.47 -12.13 -2.59
N THR A 5 -14.27 -12.16 -3.14
CA THR A 5 -13.29 -13.19 -2.79
C THR A 5 -12.70 -12.83 -1.44
N VAL A 6 -12.98 -13.63 -0.41
CA VAL A 6 -12.29 -13.52 0.88
C VAL A 6 -10.93 -14.22 0.75
N LEU A 7 -9.86 -13.43 0.59
CA LEU A 7 -8.49 -13.92 0.66
C LEU A 7 -8.13 -14.20 2.13
N LYS A 8 -7.96 -15.48 2.48
CA LYS A 8 -7.33 -15.86 3.76
C LYS A 8 -5.82 -15.67 3.62
N LEU A 9 -5.27 -14.65 4.28
CA LEU A 9 -3.84 -14.46 4.40
C LEU A 9 -3.34 -15.25 5.63
N THR A 10 -2.59 -16.31 5.40
CA THR A 10 -1.83 -17.02 6.44
C THR A 10 -0.44 -16.40 6.56
N CYS A 11 0.07 -16.25 7.78
CA CYS A 11 1.45 -15.84 8.00
C CYS A 11 2.35 -17.07 7.83
N GLY A 12 3.32 -17.04 6.90
CA GLY A 12 4.36 -18.08 6.78
C GLY A 12 4.36 -18.95 5.52
N GLU A 13 3.61 -18.60 4.47
CA GLU A 13 3.71 -19.28 3.17
C GLU A 13 4.60 -18.47 2.21
N GLU A 14 5.50 -19.12 1.46
CA GLU A 14 6.35 -18.44 0.48
C GLU A 14 5.48 -17.84 -0.62
N THR A 15 5.45 -16.51 -0.69
CA THR A 15 4.65 -15.81 -1.69
C THR A 15 5.42 -15.74 -3.00
N PRO A 16 4.78 -16.01 -4.16
CA PRO A 16 5.44 -15.93 -5.47
C PRO A 16 5.74 -14.48 -5.91
N TYR A 17 5.55 -13.51 -5.02
CA TYR A 17 5.80 -12.10 -5.25
C TYR A 17 6.84 -11.57 -4.27
N THR A 18 7.63 -10.60 -4.73
CA THR A 18 8.58 -9.86 -3.90
C THR A 18 7.90 -8.61 -3.35
N LEU A 19 7.81 -8.51 -2.03
CA LEU A 19 7.32 -7.30 -1.38
C LEU A 19 8.39 -6.21 -1.39
N VAL A 20 8.12 -5.08 -2.04
CA VAL A 20 9.00 -3.91 -2.01
C VAL A 20 8.76 -3.16 -0.70
N SER A 21 9.73 -3.20 0.21
CA SER A 21 9.66 -2.52 1.51
C SER A 21 9.59 -1.00 1.36
N ARG A 22 9.21 -0.29 2.44
CA ARG A 22 9.23 1.19 2.51
C ARG A 22 10.55 1.78 2.05
N ILE A 23 11.65 1.20 2.50
CA ILE A 23 13.00 1.61 2.10
C ILE A 23 13.21 1.35 0.60
N GLY A 24 12.73 0.21 0.09
CA GLY A 24 12.85 -0.18 -1.32
C GLY A 24 12.24 0.80 -2.32
N TRP A 25 11.12 1.45 -1.99
CA TRP A 25 10.51 2.49 -2.84
C TRP A 25 10.83 3.93 -2.40
N ARG A 26 11.69 4.07 -1.38
CA ARG A 26 12.12 5.35 -0.78
C ARG A 26 10.94 6.15 -0.21
N ALA A 27 10.15 5.50 0.63
CA ALA A 27 9.09 6.11 1.39
C ALA A 27 9.62 7.22 2.31
N ARG A 28 8.84 8.28 2.45
CA ARG A 28 8.99 9.20 3.58
C ARG A 28 8.50 8.53 4.87
N GLU A 29 9.04 8.97 6.01
CA GLU A 29 8.54 8.57 7.33
C GLU A 29 7.08 8.99 7.54
N ALA A 30 6.31 8.12 8.20
CA ALA A 30 4.95 8.45 8.61
C ALA A 30 4.97 9.49 9.73
N ILE A 31 3.97 10.37 9.77
CA ILE A 31 3.82 11.36 10.85
C ILE A 31 3.46 10.65 12.16
N GLN A 32 2.57 9.66 12.10
CA GLN A 32 2.13 8.83 13.21
C GLN A 32 1.72 7.45 12.70
N THR A 33 1.72 6.45 13.59
CA THR A 33 1.29 5.08 13.28
C THR A 33 0.30 4.58 14.33
N GLN A 34 -0.66 3.77 13.89
CA GLN A 34 -1.60 3.08 14.77
C GLN A 34 -1.57 1.58 14.45
N PRO A 35 -1.21 0.72 15.42
CA PRO A 35 -1.20 -0.73 15.19
C PRO A 35 -2.60 -1.27 14.91
N LEU A 36 -2.71 -2.18 13.93
CA LEU A 36 -3.95 -2.91 13.66
C LEU A 36 -4.17 -4.02 14.70
N LYS A 37 -5.43 -4.25 15.08
CA LYS A 37 -5.80 -5.43 15.86
C LYS A 37 -5.76 -6.66 14.96
N LEU A 38 -4.91 -7.62 15.28
CA LEU A 38 -4.74 -8.86 14.53
C LEU A 38 -5.63 -9.99 15.09
N PRO A 39 -6.06 -10.95 14.24
CA PRO A 39 -5.91 -10.97 12.78
C PRO A 39 -6.88 -10.00 12.10
N VAL A 40 -6.45 -9.38 11.00
CA VAL A 40 -7.33 -8.53 10.18
C VAL A 40 -8.32 -9.44 9.43
N GLN A 41 -9.62 -9.13 9.49
CA GLN A 41 -10.68 -9.98 8.93
C GLN A 41 -11.20 -9.51 7.56
N ILE A 42 -10.90 -8.25 7.20
CA ILE A 42 -11.43 -7.61 5.99
C ILE A 42 -10.27 -7.08 5.16
N VAL A 43 -10.27 -7.42 3.87
CA VAL A 43 -9.36 -6.86 2.87
C VAL A 43 -10.18 -5.97 1.94
N VAL A 44 -9.77 -4.71 1.79
CA VAL A 44 -10.40 -3.76 0.88
C VAL A 44 -9.48 -3.55 -0.31
N VAL A 45 -9.95 -3.89 -1.51
CA VAL A 45 -9.21 -3.68 -2.77
C VAL A 45 -9.59 -2.32 -3.35
N HIS A 46 -8.59 -1.49 -3.64
CA HIS A 46 -8.79 -0.13 -4.14
C HIS A 46 -7.86 0.15 -5.32
N ASN A 47 -8.32 0.94 -6.30
CA ASN A 47 -7.46 1.47 -7.35
C ASN A 47 -6.82 2.79 -6.88
N THR A 48 -5.68 3.17 -7.48
CA THR A 48 -5.02 4.45 -7.17
C THR A 48 -5.62 5.63 -7.93
N ALA A 49 -6.45 5.38 -8.93
CA ALA A 49 -6.90 6.36 -9.92
C ALA A 49 -5.77 7.18 -10.57
N THR A 50 -4.57 6.58 -10.68
CA THR A 50 -3.40 7.17 -11.38
C THR A 50 -3.13 6.43 -12.68
N SER A 51 -2.23 6.97 -13.52
CA SER A 51 -1.66 6.20 -14.62
C SER A 51 -1.01 4.91 -14.11
N PRO A 52 -1.09 3.80 -14.86
CA PRO A 52 -0.41 2.57 -14.50
C PRO A 52 1.12 2.75 -14.55
N CYS A 53 1.81 1.89 -13.82
CA CYS A 53 3.26 1.72 -13.83
C CYS A 53 3.55 0.22 -13.95
N LEU A 54 4.65 -0.17 -14.60
CA LEU A 54 4.92 -1.57 -14.96
C LEU A 54 6.30 -2.06 -14.54
N ASP A 55 7.13 -1.20 -13.96
CA ASP A 55 8.46 -1.51 -13.48
C ASP A 55 8.68 -0.89 -12.09
N GLN A 56 9.66 -1.43 -11.36
CA GLN A 56 9.90 -1.02 -9.98
C GLN A 56 10.23 0.47 -9.85
N GLU A 57 10.96 1.06 -10.80
CA GLU A 57 11.37 2.46 -10.73
C GLU A 57 10.17 3.39 -10.97
N SER A 58 9.41 3.15 -12.03
CA SER A 58 8.22 3.93 -12.36
C SER A 58 7.14 3.80 -11.27
N CYS A 59 6.95 2.59 -10.73
CA CYS A 59 6.02 2.36 -9.63
C CYS A 59 6.47 3.01 -8.34
N SER A 60 7.75 2.93 -7.99
CA SER A 60 8.29 3.63 -6.81
C SER A 60 8.13 5.15 -6.94
N SER A 61 8.32 5.68 -8.15
CA SER A 61 8.08 7.11 -8.44
C SER A 61 6.60 7.49 -8.26
N MET A 62 5.68 6.66 -8.72
CA MET A 62 4.24 6.86 -8.51
C MET A 62 3.87 6.79 -7.03
N MET A 63 4.36 5.79 -6.30
CA MET A 63 4.13 5.64 -4.84
C MET A 63 4.55 6.90 -4.07
N ARG A 64 5.71 7.48 -4.39
CA ARG A 64 6.15 8.75 -3.79
C ARG A 64 5.24 9.94 -4.14
N LYS A 65 4.69 10.00 -5.36
CA LYS A 65 3.73 11.05 -5.74
C LYS A 65 2.43 10.92 -4.94
N ILE A 66 1.91 9.70 -4.79
CA ILE A 66 0.70 9.43 -4.02
C ILE A 66 0.93 9.75 -2.55
N GLN A 67 2.05 9.30 -1.96
CA GLN A 67 2.40 9.60 -0.57
C GLN A 67 2.47 11.11 -0.32
N ARG A 68 3.13 11.88 -1.18
CA ARG A 68 3.16 13.36 -1.08
C ARG A 68 1.76 13.96 -1.14
N HIS A 69 0.91 13.52 -2.07
CA HIS A 69 -0.45 14.03 -2.15
C HIS A 69 -1.26 13.73 -0.88
N HIS A 70 -1.19 12.50 -0.36
CA HIS A 70 -1.88 12.11 0.85
C HIS A 70 -1.40 12.89 2.08
N MET A 71 -0.08 13.06 2.24
CA MET A 71 0.47 13.75 3.41
C MET A 71 0.39 15.28 3.28
N ASP A 72 0.85 15.84 2.18
CA ASP A 72 1.05 17.29 2.04
C ASP A 72 -0.24 18.02 1.62
N VAL A 73 -1.14 17.36 0.88
CA VAL A 73 -2.41 17.96 0.40
C VAL A 73 -3.60 17.55 1.26
N LYS A 74 -3.73 16.26 1.59
CA LYS A 74 -4.85 15.77 2.42
C LYS A 74 -4.58 15.81 3.92
N GLY A 75 -3.34 16.07 4.34
CA GLY A 75 -2.96 16.11 5.76
C GLY A 75 -2.99 14.74 6.45
N TRP A 76 -2.92 13.64 5.70
CA TRP A 76 -2.90 12.30 6.27
C TRP A 76 -1.54 11.97 6.89
N TRP A 77 -1.51 10.99 7.80
CA TRP A 77 -0.27 10.62 8.48
C TRP A 77 0.72 9.86 7.59
N ASP A 78 0.23 9.21 6.53
CA ASP A 78 1.02 8.48 5.54
C ASP A 78 0.20 8.25 4.26
N ILE A 79 0.70 7.40 3.35
CA ILE A 79 -0.06 6.86 2.24
C ILE A 79 -1.26 6.02 2.74
N GLY A 80 -2.48 6.33 2.29
CA GLY A 80 -3.71 5.70 2.78
C GLY A 80 -4.06 4.36 2.14
N TYR A 81 -3.14 3.39 2.19
CA TYR A 81 -3.37 1.97 1.84
C TYR A 81 -2.74 1.06 2.89
#